data_AF-A0A523F6X6-F1
#
_entry.id   AF-A0A523F6X6-F1
#
_cell.length_a   1.000
_cell.length_b   1.000
_cell.length_c   1.000
_cell.angle_alpha   90.00
_cell.angle_beta   90.00
_cell.angle_gamma   90.00
#
_symmetry.space_group_name_H-M   'P 1'
#
loop_
_entity.id
_entity.type
_entity.pdbx_description
1 polymer ?
#
loop_
_entity_poly.entity_id
_entity_poly.type
_entity_poly.pdbx_seq_one_letter_code
_entity_poly.pdbx_strand_id
1 'polypeptide(L)'
;MVLRDEMLREDALEAITDKRRGLEKQHGEVRAFIQNEMKRLRSIERELEDCDAASRVFGQHEAAEDTDEVTAAGQPKITSPRELGGALSPLTPTVPSLKPSFKEAAIEFLQKIYPRGLKATHIRALAQSHYGITAHEKTAGMTLYRLKKEGLVRRNGFYWYSMAPERHHTEDIDARAPAAPDS
;
A
#
# COMPACT_ATOMS: atom_id res chain seq x y z
N MET A 1 -42.76 -36.35 -12.80
CA MET A 1 -41.45 -36.03 -12.18
C MET A 1 -41.05 -34.58 -12.44
N VAL A 2 -41.23 -34.05 -13.64
CA VAL A 2 -40.87 -32.66 -14.05
C VAL A 2 -41.41 -31.55 -13.13
N LEU A 3 -42.67 -31.62 -12.69
CA LEU A 3 -43.28 -30.59 -11.83
C LEU A 3 -42.62 -30.41 -10.45
N ARG A 4 -41.98 -31.46 -9.90
CA ARG A 4 -41.31 -31.35 -8.59
C ARG A 4 -39.94 -30.67 -8.72
N ASP A 5 -39.23 -30.89 -9.83
CA ASP A 5 -37.95 -30.23 -10.10
C ASP A 5 -38.14 -28.74 -10.38
N GLU A 6 -39.26 -28.35 -10.98
CA GLU A 6 -39.59 -26.96 -11.26
C GLU A 6 -39.90 -26.18 -9.99
N MET A 7 -40.73 -26.73 -9.09
CA MET A 7 -40.96 -26.16 -7.76
C MET A 7 -39.67 -26.03 -6.93
N LEU A 8 -38.83 -27.08 -6.92
CA LEU A 8 -37.55 -27.05 -6.18
C LEU A 8 -36.60 -25.96 -6.70
N ARG A 9 -36.64 -25.65 -8.00
CA ARG A 9 -35.88 -24.54 -8.58
C ARG A 9 -36.42 -23.18 -8.14
N GLU A 10 -37.73 -23.00 -8.09
CA GLU A 10 -38.34 -21.75 -7.64
C GLU A 10 -38.01 -21.46 -6.18
N ASP A 11 -38.17 -22.46 -5.30
CA ASP A 11 -37.84 -22.35 -3.87
C ASP A 11 -36.35 -22.01 -3.66
N ALA A 12 -35.46 -22.63 -4.45
CA ALA A 12 -34.02 -22.36 -4.39
C ALA A 12 -33.67 -20.94 -4.85
N LEU A 13 -34.33 -20.45 -5.91
CA LEU A 13 -34.14 -19.08 -6.38
C LEU A 13 -34.62 -18.06 -5.36
N GLU A 14 -35.78 -18.29 -4.75
CA GLU A 14 -36.30 -17.42 -3.69
C GLU A 14 -35.33 -17.35 -2.50
N ALA A 15 -34.86 -18.49 -2.01
CA ALA A 15 -33.87 -18.56 -0.93
C ALA A 15 -32.56 -17.81 -1.25
N ILE A 16 -32.08 -17.91 -2.50
CA ILE A 16 -30.88 -17.17 -2.94
C ILE A 16 -31.14 -15.66 -2.95
N THR A 17 -32.30 -15.21 -3.44
CA THR A 17 -32.63 -13.78 -3.47
C THR A 17 -32.77 -13.19 -2.07
N ASP A 18 -33.36 -13.93 -1.15
CA ASP A 18 -33.46 -13.50 0.25
C ASP A 18 -32.11 -13.47 0.95
N LYS A 19 -31.27 -14.49 0.70
CA LYS A 19 -29.90 -14.48 1.23
C LYS A 19 -29.11 -13.29 0.69
N ARG A 20 -29.21 -12.98 -0.60
CA ARG A 20 -28.58 -11.82 -1.22
C ARG A 20 -29.05 -10.51 -0.57
N ARG A 21 -30.36 -10.35 -0.38
CA ARG A 21 -30.94 -9.17 0.28
C ARG A 21 -30.41 -8.99 1.71
N GLY A 22 -30.30 -10.10 2.46
CA GLY A 22 -29.71 -10.09 3.79
C GLY A 22 -28.24 -9.65 3.79
N LEU A 23 -27.45 -10.15 2.84
CA LEU A 23 -26.04 -9.77 2.69
C LEU A 23 -25.88 -8.31 2.25
N GLU A 24 -26.73 -7.81 1.36
CA GLU A 24 -26.72 -6.40 0.94
C GLU A 24 -27.01 -5.46 2.12
N LYS A 25 -27.95 -5.85 3.00
CA LYS A 25 -28.21 -5.12 4.26
C LYS A 25 -27.00 -5.11 5.17
N GLN A 26 -26.40 -6.27 5.44
CA GLN A 26 -25.19 -6.39 6.27
C GLN A 26 -24.02 -5.58 5.69
N HIS A 27 -23.83 -5.63 4.37
CA HIS A 27 -22.81 -4.84 3.69
C HIS A 27 -23.07 -3.33 3.85
N GLY A 28 -24.33 -2.90 3.78
CA GLY A 28 -24.74 -1.52 4.06
C GLY A 28 -24.41 -1.09 5.49
N GLU A 29 -24.73 -1.93 6.48
CA GLU A 29 -24.44 -1.69 7.90
C GLU A 29 -22.93 -1.56 8.16
N VAL A 30 -22.13 -2.49 7.65
CA VAL A 30 -20.66 -2.44 7.76
C VAL A 30 -20.11 -1.18 7.10
N ARG A 31 -20.63 -0.81 5.93
CA ARG A 31 -20.18 0.42 5.24
C ARG A 31 -20.51 1.67 6.04
N ALA A 32 -21.71 1.75 6.63
CA ALA A 32 -22.10 2.87 7.49
C ALA A 32 -21.23 2.95 8.74
N PHE A 33 -20.96 1.81 9.39
CA PHE A 33 -20.06 1.73 10.55
C PHE A 33 -18.66 2.26 10.21
N ILE A 34 -18.07 1.80 9.10
CA ILE A 34 -16.74 2.28 8.69
C ILE A 34 -16.75 3.78 8.40
N GLN A 35 -17.80 4.30 7.75
CA GLN A 35 -17.91 5.73 7.51
C GLN A 35 -17.98 6.54 8.81
N ASN A 36 -18.66 6.03 9.83
CA ASN A 36 -18.75 6.66 11.13
C ASN A 36 -17.38 6.69 11.83
N GLU A 37 -16.70 5.54 11.90
CA GLU A 37 -15.36 5.47 12.49
C GLU A 37 -14.34 6.34 11.74
N MET A 38 -14.42 6.42 10.42
CA MET A 38 -13.59 7.35 9.64
C MET A 38 -13.88 8.83 9.94
N LYS A 39 -15.10 9.19 10.35
CA LYS A 39 -15.40 10.56 10.82
C LYS A 39 -14.78 10.78 12.19
N ARG A 40 -14.92 9.82 13.10
CA ARG A 40 -14.35 9.87 14.45
C ARG A 40 -12.83 10.01 14.43
N LEU A 41 -12.14 9.19 13.62
CA LEU A 41 -10.69 9.29 13.45
C LEU A 41 -10.26 10.68 12.95
N ARG A 42 -10.97 11.25 11.98
CA ARG A 42 -10.66 12.61 11.49
C ARG A 42 -10.88 13.71 12.54
N SER A 43 -11.83 13.52 13.45
CA SER A 43 -12.02 14.43 14.59
C SER A 43 -10.83 14.36 15.54
N ILE A 44 -10.42 13.15 15.90
CA ILE A 44 -9.27 12.92 16.80
C ILE A 44 -7.98 13.45 16.17
N GLU A 45 -7.75 13.17 14.88
CA GLU A 45 -6.57 13.69 14.17
C GLU A 45 -6.52 15.23 14.22
N ARG A 46 -7.66 15.91 14.06
CA ARG A 46 -7.73 17.37 14.17
C ARG A 46 -7.40 17.85 15.59
N GLU A 47 -7.96 17.21 16.62
CA GLU A 47 -7.67 17.58 18.01
C GLU A 47 -6.19 17.36 18.36
N LEU A 48 -5.56 16.32 17.82
CA LEU A 48 -4.11 16.12 17.97
C LEU A 48 -3.31 17.21 17.26
N GLU A 49 -3.70 17.58 16.03
CA GLU A 49 -3.07 18.69 15.31
C GLU A 49 -3.19 20.03 16.07
N ASP A 50 -4.33 20.28 16.72
CA ASP A 50 -4.54 21.46 17.57
C ASP A 50 -3.63 21.43 18.82
N CYS A 51 -3.49 20.27 19.46
CA CYS A 51 -2.56 20.07 20.58
C CYS A 51 -1.09 20.27 20.16
N ASP A 52 -0.69 19.75 19.00
CA ASP A 52 0.65 19.95 18.45
C ASP A 52 0.91 21.44 18.14
N ALA A 53 -0.08 22.12 17.57
CA ALA A 53 -0.01 23.56 17.30
C ALA A 53 0.12 24.37 18.61
N ALA A 54 -0.66 24.03 19.64
CA ALA A 54 -0.54 24.66 20.96
C ALA A 54 0.84 24.41 21.58
N SER A 55 1.33 23.17 21.54
CA SER A 55 2.65 22.80 22.07
C SER A 55 3.78 23.61 21.45
N ARG A 56 3.68 23.93 20.15
CA ARG A 56 4.61 24.84 19.46
C ARG A 56 4.54 26.27 19.98
N VAL A 57 3.33 26.80 20.24
CA VAL A 57 3.15 28.15 20.80
C VAL A 57 3.77 28.27 22.19
N PHE A 58 3.66 27.22 23.00
CA PHE A 58 4.21 27.20 24.37
C PHE A 58 5.68 26.77 24.45
N GLY A 59 6.38 26.61 23.31
CA GLY A 59 7.80 26.26 23.30
C GLY A 59 8.11 24.85 23.84
N GLN A 60 7.10 23.98 23.93
CA GLN A 60 7.25 22.58 24.34
C GLN A 60 7.45 21.63 23.15
N HIS A 61 7.66 22.16 21.94
CA HIS A 61 8.31 21.35 20.93
C HIS A 61 9.76 21.20 21.40
N GLU A 62 10.03 20.14 22.17
CA GLU A 62 11.36 19.54 22.12
C GLU A 62 11.58 19.32 20.63
N ALA A 63 12.35 20.21 20.02
CA ALA A 63 13.17 19.81 18.90
C ALA A 63 13.77 18.49 19.40
N ALA A 64 13.50 17.39 18.69
CA ALA A 64 14.38 16.25 18.83
C ALA A 64 15.78 16.85 18.66
N GLU A 65 16.47 17.04 19.78
CA GLU A 65 17.79 17.64 19.78
C GLU A 65 18.60 16.65 18.97
N ASP A 66 18.92 17.03 17.74
CA ASP A 66 20.09 16.54 17.05
C ASP A 66 21.28 17.00 17.92
N THR A 67 21.52 16.30 19.03
CA THR A 67 22.79 16.32 19.74
C THR A 67 23.81 15.58 18.88
N ASP A 68 24.14 16.15 17.74
CA ASP A 68 25.35 15.85 16.98
C ASP A 68 26.36 16.95 17.32
N GLU A 69 26.88 16.90 18.55
CA GLU A 69 28.15 17.55 18.84
C GLU A 69 29.05 16.60 19.64
N VAL A 70 30.30 16.50 19.15
CA VAL A 70 31.51 15.94 19.78
C VAL A 70 32.03 14.60 19.19
N THR A 71 32.83 14.79 18.13
CA THR A 71 34.17 14.20 17.86
C THR A 71 34.31 12.86 17.14
N ALA A 72 34.77 12.93 15.88
CA ALA A 72 36.01 12.28 15.46
C ALA A 72 36.58 12.97 14.21
N ALA A 73 37.87 13.29 14.28
CA ALA A 73 38.66 13.99 13.29
C ALA A 73 38.83 13.25 11.95
N GLY A 74 39.08 13.99 10.86
CA GLY A 74 39.98 13.50 9.81
C GLY A 74 39.57 13.69 8.35
N GLN A 75 40.00 14.83 7.79
CA GLN A 75 40.36 15.11 6.40
C GLN A 75 39.28 15.41 5.32
N PRO A 76 39.39 16.57 4.65
CA PRO A 76 38.89 16.77 3.29
C PRO A 76 39.97 16.36 2.27
N LYS A 77 39.60 15.57 1.26
CA LYS A 77 40.43 15.39 0.06
C LYS A 77 39.57 15.58 -1.18
N ILE A 78 39.70 16.78 -1.75
CA ILE A 78 39.23 17.15 -3.07
C ILE A 78 40.43 16.99 -4.00
N THR A 79 40.32 16.10 -5.00
CA THR A 79 41.03 16.06 -6.29
C THR A 79 40.47 14.84 -7.02
N SER A 80 40.12 14.79 -8.31
CA SER A 80 40.19 15.69 -9.46
C SER A 80 39.30 15.06 -10.58
N PRO A 81 39.06 15.72 -11.73
CA PRO A 81 37.99 15.44 -12.69
C PRO A 81 38.38 14.51 -13.85
N ARG A 82 37.37 14.14 -14.67
CA ARG A 82 37.43 13.35 -15.93
C ARG A 82 37.41 11.85 -15.65
N GLU A 83 36.34 11.13 -16.01
CA GLU A 83 36.17 10.52 -17.34
C GLU A 83 34.70 10.54 -17.79
N LEU A 84 34.47 11.09 -18.98
CA LEU A 84 33.30 10.80 -19.81
C LEU A 84 33.53 9.42 -20.44
N GLY A 85 32.72 8.44 -20.07
CA GLY A 85 32.70 7.12 -20.70
C GLY A 85 31.28 6.58 -20.68
N GLY A 86 30.55 6.81 -21.77
CA GLY A 86 29.26 6.18 -21.99
C GLY A 86 29.41 4.68 -22.18
N ALA A 87 28.54 3.89 -21.55
CA ALA A 87 28.15 2.59 -22.05
C ALA A 87 26.81 2.22 -21.42
N LEU A 88 25.92 1.80 -22.31
CA LEU A 88 24.58 1.30 -22.05
C LEU A 88 24.62 0.11 -21.08
N SER A 89 23.56 -0.01 -20.29
CA SER A 89 23.33 -1.06 -19.29
C SER A 89 23.67 -2.47 -19.78
N PRO A 90 23.96 -3.39 -18.84
CA PRO A 90 23.07 -4.53 -18.73
C PRO A 90 22.41 -4.60 -17.35
N LEU A 91 21.13 -4.94 -17.41
CA LEU A 91 20.29 -5.40 -16.31
C LEU A 91 21.06 -6.38 -15.42
N THR A 92 21.41 -5.96 -14.22
CA THR A 92 21.68 -6.91 -13.13
C THR A 92 20.33 -7.41 -12.63
N PRO A 93 20.01 -8.72 -12.76
CA PRO A 93 18.98 -9.31 -11.94
C PRO A 93 19.54 -9.35 -10.51
N THR A 94 19.18 -8.35 -9.72
CA THR A 94 19.42 -8.38 -8.27
C THR A 94 18.67 -9.58 -7.71
N VAL A 95 19.44 -10.60 -7.35
CA VAL A 95 19.05 -11.72 -6.50
C VAL A 95 18.18 -11.18 -5.35
N PRO A 96 17.01 -11.78 -5.06
CA PRO A 96 16.08 -11.24 -4.08
C PRO A 96 16.74 -11.23 -2.70
N SER A 97 17.09 -10.06 -2.20
CA SER A 97 17.30 -9.91 -0.76
C SER A 97 15.95 -10.21 -0.11
N LEU A 98 15.90 -11.19 0.80
CA LEU A 98 14.70 -11.65 1.50
C LEU A 98 13.92 -10.55 2.27
N LYS A 99 14.41 -9.31 2.27
CA LYS A 99 13.71 -8.14 2.78
C LYS A 99 13.34 -7.26 1.58
N PRO A 100 12.04 -7.05 1.30
CA PRO A 100 11.64 -6.17 0.21
C PRO A 100 12.20 -4.77 0.45
N SER A 101 12.55 -4.06 -0.61
CA SER A 101 12.92 -2.66 -0.51
C SER A 101 11.73 -1.83 0.01
N PHE A 102 11.99 -0.68 0.65
CA PHE A 102 10.93 0.24 1.06
C PHE A 102 9.97 0.57 -0.11
N LYS A 103 10.52 0.65 -1.33
CA LYS A 103 9.76 0.86 -2.56
C LYS A 103 8.70 -0.24 -2.77
N GLU A 104 9.12 -1.50 -2.68
CA GLU A 104 8.29 -2.68 -2.91
C GLU A 104 7.26 -2.84 -1.80
N ALA A 105 7.67 -2.68 -0.54
CA ALA A 105 6.78 -2.68 0.61
C ALA A 105 5.70 -1.59 0.49
N ALA A 106 6.06 -0.38 0.07
CA ALA A 106 5.11 0.71 -0.12
C ALA A 106 4.08 0.39 -1.21
N ILE A 107 4.50 -0.19 -2.34
CA ILE A 107 3.58 -0.62 -3.41
C ILE A 107 2.64 -1.72 -2.89
N GLU A 108 3.19 -2.74 -2.22
CA GLU A 108 2.43 -3.87 -1.70
C GLU A 108 1.35 -3.41 -0.70
N PHE A 109 1.68 -2.52 0.23
CA PHE A 109 0.71 -1.97 1.18
C PHE A 109 -0.38 -1.14 0.47
N LEU A 110 0.01 -0.32 -0.50
CA LEU A 110 -0.93 0.49 -1.27
C LEU A 110 -1.84 -0.36 -2.16
N GLN A 111 -1.38 -1.52 -2.64
CA GLN A 111 -2.17 -2.48 -3.39
C GLN A 111 -3.15 -3.23 -2.48
N LYS A 112 -2.69 -3.73 -1.32
CA LYS A 112 -3.56 -4.43 -0.35
C LYS A 112 -4.71 -3.57 0.16
N ILE A 113 -4.49 -2.27 0.27
CA ILE A 113 -5.45 -1.32 0.84
C ILE A 113 -6.27 -0.61 -0.24
N TYR A 114 -5.98 -0.85 -1.53
CA TYR A 114 -6.77 -0.31 -2.65
C TYR A 114 -8.26 -0.66 -2.49
N PRO A 115 -9.20 0.30 -2.66
CA PRO A 115 -9.05 1.65 -3.20
C PRO A 115 -8.75 2.75 -2.18
N ARG A 116 -8.46 2.41 -0.92
CA ARG A 116 -8.13 3.39 0.14
C ARG A 116 -6.68 3.88 0.01
N GLY A 117 -6.46 5.13 0.36
CA GLY A 117 -5.14 5.73 0.36
C GLY A 117 -4.49 5.73 1.74
N LEU A 118 -3.16 5.73 1.80
CA LEU A 118 -2.38 5.81 3.04
C LEU A 118 -1.53 7.08 3.09
N LYS A 119 -1.34 7.62 4.29
CA LYS A 119 -0.37 8.69 4.55
C LYS A 119 1.06 8.12 4.50
N ALA A 120 2.04 8.93 4.12
CA ALA A 120 3.45 8.52 4.04
C ALA A 120 4.00 8.03 5.39
N THR A 121 3.58 8.66 6.50
CA THR A 121 3.88 8.27 7.88
C THR A 121 3.39 6.87 8.21
N HIS A 122 2.19 6.50 7.76
CA HIS A 122 1.63 5.16 7.98
C HIS A 122 2.34 4.11 7.13
N ILE A 123 2.69 4.43 5.88
CA ILE A 123 3.47 3.52 5.02
C ILE A 123 4.84 3.25 5.65
N ARG A 124 5.48 4.28 6.22
CA ARG A 124 6.71 4.14 6.99
C ARG A 124 6.55 3.22 8.19
N ALA A 125 5.54 3.47 9.02
CA ALA A 125 5.27 2.65 10.20
C ALA A 125 5.03 1.18 9.82
N LEU A 126 4.25 0.91 8.77
CA LEU A 126 3.99 -0.44 8.28
C LEU A 126 5.27 -1.12 7.76
N ALA A 127 6.11 -0.40 7.00
CA ALA A 127 7.37 -0.95 6.52
C ALA A 127 8.35 -1.27 7.66
N GLN A 128 8.36 -0.45 8.71
CA GLN A 128 9.15 -0.70 9.91
C GLN A 128 8.61 -1.91 10.69
N SER A 129 7.30 -2.02 10.90
CA SER A 129 6.71 -3.11 11.67
C SER A 129 6.74 -4.46 10.96
N HIS A 130 6.46 -4.50 9.65
CA HIS A 130 6.38 -5.76 8.90
C HIS A 130 7.75 -6.26 8.43
N TYR A 131 8.63 -5.36 8.02
CA TYR A 131 9.89 -5.71 7.36
C TYR A 131 11.13 -5.24 8.13
N GLY A 132 10.96 -4.51 9.23
CA GLY A 132 12.07 -3.94 9.98
C GLY A 132 12.80 -2.82 9.23
N ILE A 133 12.17 -2.20 8.23
CA ILE A 133 12.80 -1.18 7.39
C ILE A 133 12.62 0.20 8.03
N THR A 134 13.72 0.74 8.55
CA THR A 134 13.77 2.10 9.08
C THR A 134 14.05 3.11 7.96
N ALA A 135 12.98 3.65 7.37
CA ALA A 135 13.10 4.75 6.41
C ALA A 135 12.93 6.11 7.11
N HIS A 136 13.85 7.05 6.87
CA HIS A 136 13.66 8.44 7.32
C HIS A 136 12.43 9.07 6.63
N GLU A 137 11.76 10.05 7.25
CA GLU A 137 10.54 10.67 6.71
C GLU A 137 10.76 11.26 5.31
N LYS A 138 11.87 12.00 5.13
CA LYS A 138 12.31 12.51 3.82
C LYS A 138 12.50 11.38 2.80
N THR A 139 13.10 10.26 3.20
CA THR A 139 13.35 9.10 2.34
C THR A 139 12.04 8.42 1.91
N ALA A 140 11.08 8.29 2.82
CA ALA A 140 9.76 7.75 2.53
C ALA A 140 9.01 8.65 1.55
N GLY A 141 8.99 9.97 1.80
CA GLY A 141 8.37 10.95 0.89
C GLY A 141 9.02 10.96 -0.49
N MET A 142 10.36 11.00 -0.55
CA MET A 142 11.13 10.96 -1.80
C MET A 142 10.85 9.69 -2.61
N THR A 143 10.79 8.54 -1.94
CA THR A 143 10.51 7.25 -2.60
C THR A 143 9.09 7.24 -3.17
N LEU A 144 8.10 7.71 -2.43
CA LEU A 144 6.72 7.82 -2.91
C LEU A 144 6.59 8.81 -4.08
N TYR A 145 7.34 9.92 -4.07
CA TYR A 145 7.40 10.84 -5.19
C TYR A 145 8.02 10.22 -6.46
N ARG A 146 9.08 9.41 -6.30
CA ARG A 146 9.67 8.65 -7.41
C ARG A 146 8.65 7.65 -7.97
N LEU A 147 7.96 6.91 -7.10
CA LEU A 147 6.89 5.99 -7.48
C LEU A 147 5.74 6.69 -8.24
N LYS A 148 5.40 7.92 -7.85
CA LYS A 148 4.40 8.72 -8.57
C LYS A 148 4.89 9.11 -9.95
N LYS A 149 6.15 9.52 -10.07
CA LYS A 149 6.77 9.86 -11.37
C LYS A 149 6.82 8.64 -12.29
N GLU A 150 7.01 7.46 -11.73
CA GLU A 150 6.96 6.16 -12.45
C GLU A 150 5.53 5.70 -12.78
N GLY A 151 4.49 6.43 -12.37
CA GLY A 151 3.09 6.10 -12.67
C GLY A 151 2.51 4.97 -11.83
N LEU A 152 3.23 4.48 -10.81
CA LEU A 152 2.81 3.35 -9.98
C LEU A 152 1.86 3.76 -8.85
N VAL A 153 1.96 4.99 -8.38
CA VAL A 153 1.13 5.52 -7.29
C VAL A 153 0.57 6.89 -7.64
N ARG A 154 -0.63 7.19 -7.17
CA ARG A 154 -1.26 8.52 -7.26
C ARG A 154 -1.30 9.17 -5.89
N ARG A 155 -1.20 10.50 -5.85
CA ARG A 155 -1.31 11.29 -4.61
C ARG A 155 -2.53 12.19 -4.68
N ASN A 156 -3.34 12.18 -3.62
CA ASN A 156 -4.41 13.15 -3.40
C ASN A 156 -4.25 13.76 -2.00
N GLY A 157 -3.85 15.03 -1.93
CA GLY A 157 -3.53 15.69 -0.65
C GLY A 157 -2.40 14.99 0.10
N PHE A 158 -2.67 14.48 1.29
CA PHE A 158 -1.71 13.72 2.12
C PHE A 158 -1.74 12.21 1.86
N TYR A 159 -2.70 11.73 1.07
CA TYR A 159 -2.92 10.31 0.82
C TYR A 159 -2.27 9.86 -0.48
N TRP A 160 -1.63 8.70 -0.42
CA TRP A 160 -1.07 7.97 -1.54
C TRP A 160 -1.94 6.76 -1.84
N TYR A 161 -2.15 6.44 -3.10
CA TYR A 161 -2.95 5.31 -3.56
C TYR A 161 -2.16 4.53 -4.60
N SER A 162 -2.34 3.21 -4.66
CA SER A 162 -1.90 2.44 -5.83
C SER A 162 -2.68 2.92 -7.05
N MET A 163 -1.99 3.08 -8.17
CA MET A 163 -2.64 2.99 -9.48
C MET A 163 -3.04 1.51 -9.61
N ALA A 164 -4.26 1.24 -10.11
CA ALA A 164 -4.84 -0.11 -10.07
C ALA A 164 -3.85 -1.16 -10.59
N PRO A 165 -3.77 -2.36 -9.99
CA PRO A 165 -3.00 -3.43 -10.61
C PRO A 165 -3.60 -3.65 -11.99
N GLU A 166 -2.81 -3.51 -13.05
CA GLU A 166 -3.12 -4.25 -14.27
C GLU A 166 -3.32 -5.69 -13.81
N ARG A 167 -4.55 -6.18 -13.96
CA ARG A 167 -4.83 -7.58 -13.75
C ARG A 167 -3.93 -8.30 -14.74
N HIS A 168 -2.87 -8.94 -14.26
CA HIS A 168 -2.30 -10.06 -14.99
C HIS A 168 -3.41 -11.12 -15.04
N HIS A 169 -4.29 -11.01 -16.03
CA HIS A 169 -4.97 -12.15 -16.61
C HIS A 169 -3.85 -13.01 -17.21
N THR A 170 -3.30 -13.90 -16.42
CA THR A 170 -2.70 -15.11 -16.96
C THR A 170 -3.81 -16.15 -16.97
N GLU A 171 -4.78 -15.92 -17.86
CA GLU A 171 -5.58 -17.00 -18.41
C GLU A 171 -4.89 -17.42 -19.71
N ASP A 172 -4.14 -18.50 -19.62
CA ASP A 172 -3.79 -19.40 -20.73
C ASP A 172 -3.71 -20.77 -20.05
N ILE A 173 -4.84 -21.42 -19.76
CA ILE A 173 -5.58 -22.30 -20.68
C ILE A 173 -4.64 -23.05 -21.63
N ASP A 174 -4.01 -24.11 -21.11
CA ASP A 174 -3.93 -25.31 -21.94
C ASP A 174 -4.35 -26.55 -21.15
N ALA A 175 -5.64 -26.83 -21.31
CA ALA A 175 -6.26 -28.09 -20.98
C ALA A 175 -5.73 -29.17 -21.94
N ARG A 176 -4.70 -29.92 -21.55
CA ARG A 176 -4.41 -31.21 -22.18
C ARG A 176 -5.20 -32.30 -21.47
N ALA A 177 -6.36 -32.62 -22.02
CA ALA A 177 -7.18 -33.78 -21.65
C ALA A 177 -6.37 -35.10 -21.73
N PRO A 178 -6.64 -36.09 -20.86
CA PRO A 178 -6.12 -37.45 -21.01
C PRO A 178 -6.94 -38.19 -22.07
N ALA A 179 -6.35 -38.45 -23.23
CA ALA A 179 -6.89 -39.42 -24.18
C ALA A 179 -6.27 -40.79 -23.90
N ALA A 180 -7.05 -41.67 -23.27
CA ALA A 180 -6.84 -43.11 -23.35
C ALA A 180 -7.26 -43.61 -24.75
N PRO A 181 -6.57 -44.61 -25.31
CA PRO A 181 -7.22 -45.54 -26.21
C PRO A 181 -7.21 -46.95 -25.63
N ASP A 182 -8.41 -47.50 -25.45
CA ASP A 182 -8.67 -48.94 -25.34
C ASP A 182 -9.05 -49.43 -26.75
N SER A 183 -8.24 -50.34 -27.31
CA SER A 183 -8.61 -51.42 -28.27
C SER A 183 -7.37 -52.22 -28.64
#